data_AF-A0A8D1ZB69-F1
#
_entry.id   AF-A0A8D1ZB69-F1
#
_cell.length_a   1.000
_cell.length_b   1.000
_cell.length_c   1.000
_cell.angle_alpha   90.00
_cell.angle_beta   90.00
_cell.angle_gamma   90.00
#
_symmetry.space_group_name_H-M   'P 1'
#
loop_
_entity.id
_entity.type
_entity.pdbx_description
1 polymer ?
#
loop_
_entity_poly.entity_id
_entity_poly.type
_entity_poly.pdbx_seq_one_letter_code
_entity_poly.pdbx_strand_id
1 'polypeptide(L)'
;MELPGPEGEKQASAEPRPGGRLPSWWCLVFFLCFYGFLAQMRPGESFITPYLLGPDKNFTQKQVTNEITPVLSYSYLAVLVPIFLLTDYLRYTPVLLLQGLSYVSVWLLLLFGSTVLHMQFMEFFFSITMAARIAYSSYIFALVPPARYQRVAGYSRAAVLLGVFTSSVLGQLLVTMGRVPFSTLNYVSLAFLLFSLVLTLFLKRPQRSLFFNRSVPAPCELDPMRPGGGPPVARAARRDSVLARLLRELARALRLPQLRLWSLWWVFSSAGYYLIVYYVHILWNVVHPTADSSRVYNGGADAASTLLGAITSFSAGFVKIRWALWAKLVIAVVTAVQAGLVFLMYSTSSIWLCYGAFVLFRGAYQFLVPIATFQIASSLSQELRALVFGVNTFLATVLKTVITVIVSDKRGLGLPVPSQFLIYSVYFLVLFVAYFFAAVLAGLRHFRQGRHQPLALAQELRSPAHEKAGQALSAQAGAPGDGARASRERCQLPETRA
;
A
#
# COMPACT_ATOMS: atom_id res chain seq x y z
N MET A 1 -16.73 62.06 21.11
CA MET A 1 -16.57 61.39 22.41
C MET A 1 -17.38 60.10 22.34
N GLU A 2 -16.88 59.19 21.51
CA GLU A 2 -16.16 57.96 21.89
C GLU A 2 -17.13 56.78 22.14
N LEU A 3 -17.33 56.01 21.07
CA LEU A 3 -17.84 54.65 21.05
C LEU A 3 -16.62 53.71 21.10
N PRO A 4 -16.63 52.62 21.88
CA PRO A 4 -15.54 51.65 21.89
C PRO A 4 -15.66 50.69 20.70
N GLY A 5 -14.58 50.56 19.94
CA GLY A 5 -14.44 49.59 18.85
C GLY A 5 -13.98 48.21 19.34
N PRO A 6 -14.25 47.12 18.60
CA PRO A 6 -13.84 45.78 18.97
C PRO A 6 -12.36 45.53 18.63
N GLU A 7 -11.61 45.09 19.64
CA GLU A 7 -10.26 44.53 19.50
C GLU A 7 -10.31 43.24 18.66
N GLY A 8 -9.54 43.24 17.57
CA GLY A 8 -9.33 42.09 16.70
C GLY A 8 -7.84 41.94 16.40
N GLU A 9 -7.01 41.77 17.43
CA GLU A 9 -5.61 41.41 17.23
C GLU A 9 -5.50 39.92 16.82
N LYS A 10 -5.10 39.78 15.56
CA LYS A 10 -4.55 38.59 14.91
C LYS A 10 -3.60 37.86 15.86
N GLN A 11 -4.06 36.76 16.44
CA GLN A 11 -3.22 35.89 17.26
C GLN A 11 -2.24 35.14 16.35
N ALA A 12 -1.05 35.73 16.21
CA ALA A 12 0.11 35.10 15.59
C ALA A 12 0.43 33.80 16.33
N SER A 13 0.66 32.76 15.53
CA SER A 13 1.19 31.46 15.92
C SER A 13 2.42 31.61 16.83
N ALA A 14 2.23 31.41 18.12
CA ALA A 14 3.31 31.32 19.09
C ALA A 14 4.05 29.98 18.89
N GLU A 15 5.26 30.05 18.33
CA GLU A 15 6.25 28.98 18.49
C GLU A 15 6.51 28.75 19.99
N PRO A 16 6.57 27.49 20.48
CA PRO A 16 6.95 27.25 21.86
C PRO A 16 8.45 27.48 22.02
N ARG A 17 8.83 28.42 22.89
CA ARG A 17 10.21 28.64 23.35
C ARG A 17 10.83 27.36 23.94
N PRO A 18 12.14 27.13 23.76
CA PRO A 18 12.80 25.89 24.16
C PRO A 18 13.14 25.91 25.65
N GLY A 19 12.42 25.10 26.43
CA GLY A 19 12.66 24.95 27.87
C GLY A 19 12.45 23.51 28.32
N GLY A 20 13.54 22.75 28.42
CA GLY A 20 13.75 21.76 29.48
C GLY A 20 12.75 20.61 29.70
N ARG A 21 12.20 19.97 28.65
CA ARG A 21 11.62 18.59 28.74
C ARG A 21 11.37 17.90 27.38
N LEU A 22 12.15 18.25 26.37
CA LEU A 22 12.11 17.68 25.02
C LEU A 22 12.80 16.29 24.79
N PRO A 23 13.67 15.72 25.65
CA PRO A 23 14.42 14.49 25.30
C PRO A 23 13.61 13.19 25.22
N SER A 24 12.55 13.04 26.05
CA SER A 24 11.94 11.71 26.26
C SER A 24 11.26 11.11 25.02
N TRP A 25 10.63 11.95 24.19
CA TRP A 25 9.90 11.48 23.01
C TRP A 25 10.80 11.23 21.80
N TRP A 26 11.85 12.03 21.61
CA TRP A 26 12.83 11.76 20.55
C TRP A 26 13.59 10.46 20.82
N CYS A 27 13.94 10.18 22.08
CA CYS A 27 14.49 8.88 22.47
C CYS A 27 13.52 7.73 22.16
N LEU A 28 12.21 7.91 22.39
CA LEU A 28 11.21 6.90 22.04
C LEU A 28 11.13 6.67 20.52
N VAL A 29 11.04 7.73 19.72
CA VAL A 29 10.98 7.62 18.26
C VAL A 29 12.25 7.00 17.70
N PHE A 30 13.42 7.41 18.21
CA PHE A 30 14.70 6.82 17.85
C PHE A 30 14.73 5.33 18.17
N PHE A 31 14.33 4.93 19.37
CA PHE A 31 14.27 3.52 19.78
C PHE A 31 13.32 2.71 18.88
N LEU A 32 12.14 3.25 18.54
CA LEU A 32 11.18 2.59 17.65
C LEU A 32 11.73 2.42 16.23
N CYS A 33 12.43 3.43 15.71
CA CYS A 33 13.07 3.37 14.39
C CYS A 33 14.25 2.39 14.41
N PHE A 34 15.06 2.41 15.46
CA PHE A 34 16.19 1.48 15.64
C PHE A 34 15.70 0.03 15.75
N TYR A 35 14.65 -0.23 16.52
CA TYR A 35 13.99 -1.53 16.56
C TYR A 35 13.48 -1.94 15.18
N GLY A 36 12.78 -1.05 14.46
CA GLY A 36 12.27 -1.33 13.12
C GLY A 36 13.37 -1.62 12.11
N PHE A 37 14.50 -0.93 12.20
CA PHE A 37 15.71 -1.20 11.42
C PHE A 37 16.27 -2.60 11.74
N LEU A 38 16.52 -2.89 13.03
CA LEU A 38 17.11 -4.17 13.44
C LEU A 38 16.19 -5.38 13.22
N ALA A 39 14.88 -5.22 13.35
CA ALA A 39 13.91 -6.28 13.04
C ALA A 39 13.94 -6.68 11.55
N GLN A 40 14.54 -5.86 10.68
CA GLN A 40 14.74 -6.18 9.26
C GLN A 40 16.17 -6.63 8.93
N MET A 41 17.12 -6.53 9.86
CA MET A 41 18.50 -6.96 9.67
C MET A 41 18.59 -8.49 9.66
N ARG A 42 18.47 -9.08 8.47
CA ARG A 42 18.47 -10.52 8.20
C ARG A 42 19.33 -10.83 6.96
N PRO A 43 20.67 -10.72 7.06
CA PRO A 43 21.57 -10.80 5.90
C PRO A 43 21.44 -12.10 5.07
N GLY A 44 20.99 -13.19 5.68
CA GLY A 44 20.77 -14.48 5.04
C GLY A 44 19.48 -14.57 4.20
N GLU A 45 18.54 -13.64 4.31
CA GLU A 45 17.22 -13.72 3.65
C GLU A 45 17.34 -13.87 2.13
N SER A 46 18.25 -13.13 1.48
CA SER A 46 18.50 -13.20 0.03
C SER A 46 19.15 -14.52 -0.43
N PHE A 47 19.64 -15.34 0.50
CA PHE A 47 20.38 -16.57 0.24
C PHE A 47 19.68 -17.82 0.79
N ILE A 48 18.44 -17.70 1.28
CA ILE A 48 17.67 -18.84 1.80
C ILE A 48 17.53 -19.94 0.74
N THR A 49 17.13 -19.60 -0.48
CA THR A 49 16.95 -20.61 -1.53
C THR A 49 18.27 -21.30 -1.93
N PRO A 50 19.37 -20.57 -2.22
CA PRO A 50 20.68 -21.19 -2.38
C PRO A 50 21.11 -22.07 -1.21
N TYR A 51 20.77 -21.69 0.03
CA TYR A 51 21.07 -22.48 1.23
C TYR A 51 20.26 -23.78 1.29
N LEU A 52 18.96 -23.75 0.96
CA LEU A 52 18.10 -24.94 0.92
C LEU A 52 18.50 -25.93 -0.17
N LEU A 53 18.93 -25.43 -1.33
CA LEU A 53 19.34 -26.25 -2.48
C LEU A 53 20.83 -26.63 -2.44
N GLY A 54 21.61 -25.98 -1.58
CA GLY A 54 23.04 -26.22 -1.41
C GLY A 54 23.35 -27.50 -0.63
N PRO A 55 24.63 -27.86 -0.51
CA PRO A 55 25.07 -29.11 0.11
C PRO A 55 24.68 -29.22 1.59
N ASP A 56 24.51 -28.09 2.29
CA ASP A 56 24.18 -28.05 3.71
C ASP A 56 22.79 -28.64 4.02
N LYS A 57 21.82 -28.45 3.11
CA LYS A 57 20.43 -28.90 3.28
C LYS A 57 20.00 -29.95 2.28
N ASN A 58 20.57 -29.90 1.07
CA ASN A 58 20.39 -30.90 0.03
C ASN A 58 18.92 -31.20 -0.32
N PHE A 59 18.04 -30.18 -0.28
CA PHE A 59 16.67 -30.33 -0.76
C PHE A 59 16.62 -30.29 -2.28
N THR A 60 15.72 -31.07 -2.85
CA THR A 60 15.47 -31.00 -4.29
C THR A 60 14.73 -29.72 -4.64
N GLN A 61 14.97 -29.20 -5.85
CA GLN A 61 14.24 -28.04 -6.35
C GLN A 61 12.72 -28.24 -6.34
N LYS A 62 12.26 -29.45 -6.63
CA LYS A 62 10.84 -29.82 -6.60
C LYS A 62 10.26 -29.75 -5.18
N GLN A 63 10.98 -30.21 -4.16
CA GLN A 63 10.53 -30.08 -2.76
C GLN A 63 10.43 -28.62 -2.34
N VAL A 64 11.45 -27.81 -2.63
CA VAL A 64 11.43 -26.38 -2.30
C VAL A 64 10.26 -25.68 -2.99
N THR A 65 10.11 -25.90 -4.31
CA THR A 65 9.11 -25.22 -5.13
C THR A 65 7.68 -25.66 -4.86
N ASN A 66 7.43 -26.97 -4.78
CA ASN A 66 6.08 -27.52 -4.85
C ASN A 66 5.56 -28.03 -3.50
N GLU A 67 6.41 -28.12 -2.49
CA GLU A 67 6.04 -28.63 -1.15
C GLU A 67 6.30 -27.65 -0.02
N ILE A 68 7.39 -26.87 -0.09
CA ILE A 68 7.79 -25.94 0.98
C ILE A 68 7.19 -24.56 0.71
N THR A 69 7.63 -23.86 -0.35
CA THR A 69 7.22 -22.47 -0.65
C THR A 69 5.70 -22.25 -0.73
N PRO A 70 4.86 -23.18 -1.25
CA PRO A 70 3.42 -22.99 -1.28
C PRO A 70 2.77 -22.82 0.11
N VAL A 71 3.35 -23.45 1.15
CA VAL A 71 2.85 -23.38 2.53
C VAL A 71 2.77 -21.93 3.02
N LEU A 72 3.72 -21.06 2.61
CA LEU A 72 3.70 -19.65 2.95
C LEU A 72 2.39 -18.97 2.55
N SER A 73 1.86 -19.27 1.37
CA SER A 73 0.62 -18.66 0.89
C SER A 73 -0.59 -19.12 1.71
N TYR A 74 -0.67 -20.42 2.01
CA TYR A 74 -1.81 -21.02 2.74
C TYR A 74 -1.85 -20.58 4.18
N SER A 75 -0.70 -20.69 4.85
CA SER A 75 -0.54 -20.27 6.23
C SER A 75 -0.78 -18.77 6.37
N TYR A 76 -0.26 -17.93 5.46
CA TYR A 76 -0.50 -16.49 5.49
C TYR A 76 -1.99 -16.17 5.38
N LEU A 77 -2.73 -16.82 4.45
CA LEU A 77 -4.18 -16.65 4.34
C LEU A 77 -4.89 -17.02 5.64
N ALA A 78 -4.51 -18.14 6.27
CA ALA A 78 -5.12 -18.64 7.49
C ALA A 78 -4.85 -17.73 8.70
N VAL A 79 -3.63 -17.21 8.85
CA VAL A 79 -3.23 -16.42 10.03
C VAL A 79 -3.49 -14.92 9.89
N LEU A 80 -3.71 -14.41 8.67
CA LEU A 80 -3.89 -12.96 8.41
C LEU A 80 -5.06 -12.36 9.20
N VAL A 81 -6.25 -12.95 9.12
CA VAL A 81 -7.44 -12.44 9.81
C VAL A 81 -7.32 -12.61 11.34
N PRO A 82 -6.94 -13.79 11.88
CA PRO A 82 -6.72 -13.95 13.31
C PRO A 82 -5.70 -12.95 13.89
N ILE A 83 -4.54 -12.78 13.26
CA ILE A 83 -3.49 -11.88 13.77
C ILE A 83 -3.94 -10.42 13.67
N PHE A 84 -4.66 -10.04 12.62
CA PHE A 84 -5.24 -8.70 12.51
C PHE A 84 -6.20 -8.41 13.67
N LEU A 85 -7.12 -9.33 13.98
CA LEU A 85 -8.05 -9.20 15.12
C LEU A 85 -7.30 -9.20 16.46
N LEU A 86 -6.28 -10.05 16.59
CA LEU A 86 -5.47 -10.17 17.80
C LEU A 86 -4.65 -8.90 18.07
N THR A 87 -4.19 -8.21 17.01
CA THR A 87 -3.43 -6.97 17.09
C THR A 87 -4.20 -5.89 17.84
N ASP A 88 -5.49 -5.77 17.54
CA ASP A 88 -6.36 -4.80 18.21
C ASP A 88 -6.77 -5.26 19.62
N TYR A 89 -7.02 -6.56 19.81
CA TYR A 89 -7.41 -7.11 21.11
C TYR A 89 -6.28 -7.03 22.14
N LEU A 90 -5.05 -7.41 21.76
CA LEU A 90 -3.89 -7.49 22.66
C LEU A 90 -3.10 -6.18 22.79
N ARG A 91 -3.57 -5.07 22.20
CA ARG A 91 -2.90 -3.75 22.24
C ARG A 91 -1.47 -3.79 21.70
N TYR A 92 -1.29 -4.36 20.52
CA TYR A 92 -0.07 -4.34 19.68
C TYR A 92 1.20 -5.00 20.24
N THR A 93 1.61 -4.74 21.49
CA THR A 93 2.89 -5.23 22.05
C THR A 93 3.02 -6.75 22.05
N PRO A 94 2.02 -7.55 22.46
CA PRO A 94 2.11 -9.00 22.39
C PRO A 94 2.22 -9.53 20.96
N VAL A 95 1.67 -8.81 19.98
CA VAL A 95 1.79 -9.17 18.56
C VAL A 95 3.19 -8.86 18.03
N LEU A 96 3.85 -7.79 18.50
CA LEU A 96 5.26 -7.54 18.20
C LEU A 96 6.19 -8.59 18.83
N LEU A 97 5.87 -9.04 20.05
CA LEU A 97 6.60 -10.15 20.68
C LEU A 97 6.40 -11.45 19.91
N LEU A 98 5.16 -11.77 19.51
CA LEU A 98 4.85 -12.91 18.65
C LEU A 98 5.61 -12.83 17.32
N GLN A 99 5.72 -11.64 16.73
CA GLN A 99 6.50 -11.40 15.52
C GLN A 99 7.98 -11.75 15.72
N GLY A 100 8.59 -11.26 16.79
CA GLY A 100 9.99 -11.55 17.12
C GLY A 100 10.26 -13.04 17.39
N LEU A 101 9.39 -13.69 18.17
CA LEU A 101 9.46 -15.12 18.43
C LEU A 101 9.33 -15.93 17.14
N SER A 102 8.39 -15.55 16.27
CA SER A 102 8.19 -16.24 14.99
C SER A 102 9.41 -16.09 14.08
N TYR A 103 10.05 -14.92 14.01
CA TYR A 103 11.32 -14.76 13.28
C TYR A 103 12.42 -15.67 13.84
N VAL A 104 12.59 -15.74 15.16
CA VAL A 104 13.58 -16.64 15.77
C VAL A 104 13.26 -18.10 15.43
N SER A 105 12.00 -18.51 15.50
CA SER A 105 11.55 -19.86 15.10
C SER A 105 11.87 -20.16 13.62
N VAL A 106 11.66 -19.21 12.71
CA VAL A 106 12.03 -19.35 11.28
C VAL A 106 13.52 -19.68 11.14
N TRP A 107 14.41 -18.90 11.76
CA TRP A 107 15.85 -19.10 11.61
C TRP A 107 16.36 -20.33 12.35
N LEU A 108 15.77 -20.71 13.49
CA LEU A 108 16.08 -21.97 14.17
C LEU A 108 15.68 -23.18 13.31
N LEU A 109 14.49 -23.17 12.72
CA LEU A 109 14.06 -24.23 11.80
C LEU A 109 14.91 -24.26 10.54
N LEU A 110 15.31 -23.10 10.01
CA LEU A 110 16.19 -23.01 8.86
C LEU A 110 17.56 -23.63 9.17
N LEU A 111 18.16 -23.34 10.32
CA LEU A 111 19.48 -23.86 10.71
C LEU A 111 19.44 -25.34 11.10
N PHE A 112 18.50 -25.76 11.94
CA PHE A 112 18.49 -27.10 12.53
C PHE A 112 17.53 -28.10 11.86
N GLY A 113 16.56 -27.62 11.08
CA GLY A 113 15.61 -28.48 10.37
C GLY A 113 16.27 -29.23 9.22
N SER A 114 15.98 -30.53 9.11
CA SER A 114 16.53 -31.42 8.07
C SER A 114 15.48 -32.03 7.16
N THR A 115 14.20 -31.94 7.52
CA THR A 115 13.10 -32.56 6.75
C THR A 115 12.22 -31.51 6.09
N VAL A 116 11.48 -31.91 5.06
CA VAL A 116 10.50 -31.06 4.37
C VAL A 116 9.50 -30.47 5.35
N LEU A 117 9.04 -31.25 6.33
CA LEU A 117 8.10 -30.80 7.36
C LEU A 117 8.67 -29.67 8.23
N HIS A 118 9.95 -29.71 8.60
CA HIS A 118 10.59 -28.59 9.30
C HIS A 118 10.58 -27.31 8.46
N MET A 119 10.84 -27.42 7.15
CA MET A 119 10.82 -26.28 6.23
C MET A 119 9.39 -25.76 5.97
N GLN A 120 8.39 -26.64 5.99
CA GLN A 120 6.98 -26.23 5.95
C GLN A 120 6.59 -25.46 7.22
N PHE A 121 7.02 -25.91 8.40
CA PHE A 121 6.85 -25.14 9.63
C PHE A 121 7.61 -23.81 9.60
N MET A 122 8.79 -23.78 8.97
CA MET A 122 9.54 -22.54 8.77
C MET A 122 8.70 -21.53 7.97
N GLU A 123 8.08 -21.93 6.86
CA GLU A 123 7.19 -21.06 6.07
C GLU A 123 5.94 -20.65 6.86
N PHE A 124 5.38 -21.55 7.66
CA PHE A 124 4.26 -21.24 8.54
C PHE A 124 4.62 -20.13 9.55
N PHE A 125 5.75 -20.23 10.26
CA PHE A 125 6.19 -19.17 11.16
C PHE A 125 6.52 -17.88 10.41
N PHE A 126 7.08 -17.97 9.20
CA PHE A 126 7.34 -16.78 8.39
C PHE A 126 6.03 -16.05 8.02
N SER A 127 4.95 -16.80 7.78
CA SER A 127 3.62 -16.25 7.53
C SER A 127 3.05 -15.47 8.73
N ILE A 128 3.24 -15.97 9.96
CA ILE A 128 2.85 -15.27 11.20
C ILE A 128 3.59 -13.94 11.26
N THR A 129 4.87 -13.95 10.95
CA THR A 129 5.70 -12.75 10.96
C THR A 129 5.29 -11.72 9.90
N MET A 130 4.91 -12.18 8.71
CA MET A 130 4.36 -11.31 7.66
C MET A 130 3.04 -10.66 8.11
N ALA A 131 2.15 -11.41 8.76
CA ALA A 131 0.87 -10.91 9.24
C ALA A 131 1.04 -9.94 10.42
N ALA A 132 1.92 -10.25 11.37
CA ALA A 132 2.18 -9.44 12.56
C ALA A 132 2.88 -8.10 12.24
N ARG A 133 3.48 -7.97 11.04
CA ARG A 133 4.14 -6.73 10.58
C ARG A 133 3.22 -5.50 10.59
N ILE A 134 1.91 -5.69 10.39
CA ILE A 134 0.92 -4.60 10.42
C ILE A 134 0.82 -3.97 11.83
N ALA A 135 1.12 -4.74 12.87
CA ALA A 135 1.11 -4.27 14.25
C ALA A 135 2.16 -3.19 14.51
N TYR A 136 3.32 -3.25 13.84
CA TYR A 136 4.41 -2.27 14.05
C TYR A 136 3.99 -0.85 13.68
N SER A 137 3.41 -0.66 12.49
CA SER A 137 2.94 0.67 12.06
C SER A 137 1.83 1.19 12.98
N SER A 138 0.91 0.31 13.40
CA SER A 138 -0.20 0.65 14.29
C SER A 138 0.27 1.01 15.70
N TYR A 139 1.27 0.30 16.21
CA TYR A 139 1.89 0.53 17.52
C TYR A 139 2.54 1.91 17.62
N ILE A 140 3.24 2.35 16.56
CA ILE A 140 3.85 3.68 16.51
C ILE A 140 2.77 4.78 16.63
N PHE A 141 1.65 4.63 15.92
CA PHE A 141 0.56 5.61 15.97
C PHE A 141 -0.14 5.65 17.34
N ALA A 142 -0.13 4.56 18.10
CA ALA A 142 -0.67 4.51 19.45
C ALA A 142 0.19 5.27 20.48
N LEU A 143 1.48 5.47 20.21
CA LEU A 143 2.43 6.13 21.13
C LEU A 143 2.70 7.60 20.82
N VAL A 144 2.39 8.05 19.61
CA VAL A 144 2.74 9.39 19.12
C VAL A 144 1.50 10.30 19.12
N PRO A 145 1.65 11.61 19.35
CA PRO A 145 0.54 12.56 19.18
C PRO A 145 0.13 12.73 17.70
N PRO A 146 -1.17 12.95 17.38
CA PRO A 146 -1.66 13.07 16.01
C PRO A 146 -0.95 14.13 15.15
N ALA A 147 -0.56 15.26 15.75
CA ALA A 147 0.16 16.34 15.07
C ALA A 147 1.48 15.91 14.41
N ARG A 148 2.03 14.75 14.77
CA ARG A 148 3.33 14.25 14.29
C ARG A 148 3.24 12.92 13.55
N TYR A 149 2.05 12.37 13.32
CA TYR A 149 1.87 11.07 12.67
C TYR A 149 2.57 10.97 11.33
N GLN A 150 2.46 11.99 10.49
CA GLN A 150 3.07 11.98 9.16
C GLN A 150 4.61 11.90 9.24
N ARG A 151 5.25 12.70 10.10
CA ARG A 151 6.72 12.70 10.24
C ARG A 151 7.23 11.38 10.82
N VAL A 152 6.60 10.86 11.87
CA VAL A 152 7.03 9.59 12.49
C VAL A 152 6.73 8.38 11.62
N ALA A 153 5.63 8.39 10.86
CA ALA A 153 5.38 7.38 9.83
C ALA A 153 6.50 7.37 8.78
N GLY A 154 6.95 8.56 8.35
CA GLY A 154 8.08 8.70 7.43
C GLY A 154 9.37 8.11 8.00
N TYR A 155 9.76 8.51 9.21
CA TYR A 155 10.99 8.02 9.85
C TYR A 155 10.97 6.50 10.08
N SER A 156 9.86 5.96 10.57
CA SER A 156 9.75 4.52 10.83
C SER A 156 9.80 3.70 9.55
N ARG A 157 9.12 4.15 8.49
CA ARG A 157 9.17 3.48 7.20
C ARG A 157 10.55 3.57 6.55
N ALA A 158 11.22 4.72 6.65
CA ALA A 158 12.60 4.88 6.20
C ALA A 158 13.56 3.94 6.95
N ALA A 159 13.43 3.83 8.28
CA ALA A 159 14.25 2.94 9.09
C ALA A 159 14.06 1.45 8.72
N VAL A 160 12.81 1.02 8.50
CA VAL A 160 12.49 -0.34 8.02
C VAL A 160 13.11 -0.60 6.64
N LEU A 161 12.96 0.32 5.69
CA LEU A 161 13.54 0.19 4.35
C LEU A 161 15.07 0.17 4.39
N LEU A 162 15.67 1.02 5.22
CA LEU A 162 17.12 1.04 5.43
C LEU A 162 17.60 -0.27 6.06
N GLY A 163 16.83 -0.85 6.98
CA GLY A 163 17.14 -2.16 7.55
C GLY A 163 17.18 -3.26 6.50
N VAL A 164 16.18 -3.32 5.61
CA VAL A 164 16.16 -4.27 4.49
C VAL A 164 17.34 -4.04 3.53
N PHE A 165 17.60 -2.79 3.16
CA PHE A 165 18.71 -2.44 2.28
C PHE A 165 20.06 -2.82 2.88
N THR A 166 20.34 -2.39 4.11
CA THR A 166 21.59 -2.69 4.82
C THR A 166 21.76 -4.19 5.05
N SER A 167 20.66 -4.90 5.35
CA SER A 167 20.65 -6.35 5.45
C SER A 167 21.12 -7.04 4.17
N SER A 168 20.52 -6.69 3.03
CA SER A 168 20.87 -7.28 1.73
C SER A 168 22.30 -6.92 1.29
N VAL A 169 22.75 -5.68 1.54
CA VAL A 169 24.13 -5.26 1.28
C VAL A 169 25.12 -6.01 2.17
N LEU A 170 24.85 -6.09 3.48
CA LEU A 170 25.69 -6.82 4.43
C LEU A 170 25.79 -8.29 4.06
N GLY A 171 24.67 -8.92 3.70
CA GLY A 171 24.65 -10.30 3.23
C GLY A 171 25.49 -10.49 1.98
N GLN A 172 25.35 -9.60 1.00
CA GLN A 172 26.13 -9.65 -0.23
C GLN A 172 27.63 -9.50 0.05
N LEU A 173 28.04 -8.52 0.88
CA LEU A 173 29.44 -8.29 1.23
C LEU A 173 30.07 -9.48 1.96
N LEU A 174 29.34 -10.09 2.91
CA LEU A 174 29.82 -11.27 3.64
C LEU A 174 30.04 -12.48 2.72
N VAL A 175 29.15 -12.69 1.74
CA VAL A 175 29.28 -13.78 0.77
C VAL A 175 30.39 -13.53 -0.25
N THR A 176 30.49 -12.34 -0.84
CA THR A 176 31.46 -12.08 -1.92
C THR A 176 32.85 -11.70 -1.42
N MET A 177 32.94 -10.80 -0.44
CA MET A 177 34.24 -10.32 0.08
C MET A 177 34.71 -11.20 1.24
N GLY A 178 33.80 -11.50 2.17
CA GLY A 178 34.10 -12.31 3.35
C GLY A 178 34.21 -13.81 3.08
N ARG A 179 33.77 -14.28 1.89
CA ARG A 179 33.65 -15.71 1.53
C ARG A 179 32.98 -16.55 2.63
N VAL A 180 32.05 -15.94 3.36
CA VAL A 180 31.35 -16.58 4.47
C VAL A 180 30.33 -17.58 3.92
N PRO A 181 30.31 -18.84 4.41
CA PRO A 181 29.33 -19.82 3.96
C PRO A 181 27.92 -19.43 4.41
N PHE A 182 26.90 -19.91 3.67
CA PHE A 182 25.50 -19.57 3.94
C PHE A 182 25.04 -19.98 5.35
N SER A 183 25.57 -21.08 5.89
CA SER A 183 25.30 -21.50 7.28
C SER A 183 25.70 -20.41 8.29
N THR A 184 26.94 -19.92 8.23
CA THR A 184 27.41 -18.83 9.11
C THR A 184 26.61 -17.54 8.90
N LEU A 185 26.21 -17.23 7.66
CA LEU A 185 25.37 -16.08 7.36
C LEU A 185 23.99 -16.17 8.03
N ASN A 186 23.41 -17.38 8.11
CA ASN A 186 22.16 -17.62 8.82
C ASN A 186 22.33 -17.52 10.34
N TYR A 187 23.47 -17.92 10.91
CA TYR A 187 23.80 -17.65 12.32
C TYR A 187 23.90 -16.15 12.63
N VAL A 188 24.56 -15.38 11.75
CA VAL A 188 24.64 -13.90 11.88
C VAL A 188 23.22 -13.29 11.86
N SER A 189 22.36 -13.77 10.97
CA SER A 189 20.96 -13.33 10.89
C SER A 189 20.18 -13.68 12.15
N LEU A 190 20.37 -14.88 12.71
CA LEU A 190 19.76 -15.29 13.98
C LEU A 190 20.21 -14.39 15.13
N ALA A 191 21.48 -13.99 15.17
CA ALA A 191 21.99 -13.08 16.20
C ALA A 191 21.30 -11.71 16.17
N PHE A 192 21.13 -11.11 14.98
CA PHE A 192 20.37 -9.86 14.82
C PHE A 192 18.91 -10.00 15.24
N LEU A 193 18.29 -11.14 14.92
CA LEU A 193 16.90 -11.44 15.29
C LEU A 193 16.71 -11.64 16.79
N LEU A 194 17.63 -12.35 17.45
CA LEU A 194 17.64 -12.50 18.91
C LEU A 194 17.83 -11.13 19.59
N PHE A 195 18.73 -10.30 19.07
CA PHE A 195 18.91 -8.95 19.57
C PHE A 195 17.65 -8.09 19.38
N SER A 196 16.99 -8.17 18.22
CA SER A 196 15.70 -7.50 17.97
C SER A 196 14.59 -8.00 18.90
N LEU A 197 14.55 -9.30 19.20
CA LEU A 197 13.62 -9.89 20.18
C LEU A 197 13.85 -9.31 21.58
N VAL A 198 15.10 -9.20 22.01
CA VAL A 198 15.47 -8.57 23.29
C VAL A 198 15.00 -7.10 23.31
N LEU A 199 15.23 -6.34 22.24
CA LEU A 199 14.72 -4.96 22.12
C LEU A 199 13.19 -4.88 22.20
N THR A 200 12.49 -5.88 21.69
CA THR A 200 11.02 -5.96 21.75
C THR A 200 10.53 -6.01 23.21
N LEU A 201 11.27 -6.64 24.12
CA LEU A 201 10.92 -6.74 25.54
C LEU A 201 10.97 -5.37 26.25
N PHE A 202 11.81 -4.45 25.76
CA PHE A 202 11.94 -3.08 26.28
C PHE A 202 10.95 -2.09 25.64
N LEU A 203 10.10 -2.53 24.72
CA LEU A 203 9.08 -1.66 24.11
C LEU A 203 8.02 -1.24 25.13
N LYS A 204 7.72 0.07 25.15
CA LYS A 204 6.73 0.65 26.06
C LYS A 204 5.33 0.10 25.75
N ARG A 205 4.64 -0.48 26.74
CA ARG A 205 3.27 -0.96 26.55
C ARG A 205 2.30 0.22 26.36
N PRO A 206 1.51 0.27 25.27
CA PRO A 206 0.61 1.38 25.00
C PRO A 206 -0.66 1.23 25.86
N GLN A 207 -1.10 2.32 26.50
CA GLN A 207 -2.28 2.30 27.37
C GLN A 207 -3.62 2.49 26.63
N ARG A 208 -3.61 2.99 25.39
CA ARG A 208 -4.80 3.25 24.57
C ARG A 208 -4.87 2.31 23.35
N SER A 209 -6.06 1.76 23.06
CA SER A 209 -6.33 1.03 21.80
C SER A 209 -7.11 1.93 20.83
N LEU A 210 -6.83 1.87 19.53
CA LEU A 210 -7.49 2.71 18.51
C LEU A 210 -8.99 2.41 18.31
N PHE A 211 -9.42 1.16 18.48
CA PHE A 211 -10.79 0.74 18.10
C PHE A 211 -11.70 0.34 19.26
N PHE A 212 -11.21 -0.37 20.28
CA PHE A 212 -12.08 -0.99 21.31
C PHE A 212 -12.18 -0.20 22.62
N ASN A 213 -11.32 0.79 22.82
CA ASN A 213 -11.23 1.55 24.06
C ASN A 213 -11.15 3.05 23.78
N ARG A 214 -12.05 3.57 22.93
CA ARG A 214 -12.42 4.99 22.99
C ARG A 214 -12.95 5.22 24.41
N SER A 215 -12.14 5.82 25.27
CA SER A 215 -12.66 6.50 26.44
C SER A 215 -13.77 7.41 25.94
N VAL A 216 -15.00 7.10 26.35
CA VAL A 216 -16.24 7.90 26.26
C VAL A 216 -16.12 9.08 25.28
N PRO A 217 -16.82 9.07 24.12
CA PRO A 217 -17.00 10.32 23.39
C PRO A 217 -17.53 11.33 24.38
N ALA A 218 -16.87 12.48 24.53
CA ALA A 218 -17.46 13.61 25.25
C ALA A 218 -18.91 13.73 24.78
N PRO A 219 -19.90 13.83 25.68
CA PRO A 219 -21.28 13.90 25.27
C PRO A 219 -21.39 15.04 24.26
N CYS A 220 -21.88 14.74 23.05
CA CYS A 220 -22.46 15.80 22.24
C CYS A 220 -23.53 16.43 23.12
N GLU A 221 -23.32 17.68 23.53
CA GLU A 221 -24.41 18.54 23.98
C GLU A 221 -25.42 18.60 22.84
N LEU A 222 -26.45 17.76 22.93
CA LEU A 222 -27.76 17.79 22.25
C LEU A 222 -28.29 16.35 22.14
N ASP A 223 -28.68 15.76 23.28
CA ASP A 223 -29.79 14.82 23.29
C ASP A 223 -30.44 14.81 24.69
N PRO A 224 -31.76 15.09 24.82
CA PRO A 224 -32.43 15.13 26.12
C PRO A 224 -32.44 13.76 26.81
N MET A 225 -32.09 13.78 28.09
CA MET A 225 -32.16 12.65 29.02
C MET A 225 -33.54 11.96 29.01
N ARG A 226 -33.55 10.65 28.82
CA ARG A 226 -34.58 9.76 29.37
C ARG A 226 -33.91 8.71 30.28
N PRO A 227 -34.36 8.57 31.54
CA PRO A 227 -33.84 7.55 32.44
C PRO A 227 -34.59 6.23 32.20
N GLY A 228 -33.85 5.12 32.11
CA GLY A 228 -34.43 3.79 32.02
C GLY A 228 -33.34 2.72 31.96
N GLY A 229 -33.04 2.11 33.10
CA GLY A 229 -32.03 1.07 33.25
C GLY A 229 -32.41 -0.23 32.53
N GLY A 230 -31.42 -0.86 31.90
CA GLY A 230 -31.49 -2.20 31.33
C GLY A 230 -30.12 -2.90 31.39
N PRO A 231 -30.06 -4.23 31.59
CA PRO A 231 -28.86 -4.98 31.97
C PRO A 231 -27.85 -5.18 30.81
N PRO A 232 -26.61 -5.67 31.08
CA PRO A 232 -25.45 -5.58 30.17
C PRO A 232 -25.44 -6.61 29.03
N VAL A 233 -26.58 -6.91 28.42
CA VAL A 233 -26.70 -7.88 27.31
C VAL A 233 -26.56 -7.20 25.93
N ALA A 234 -26.64 -5.87 25.86
CA ALA A 234 -26.64 -5.10 24.61
C ALA A 234 -25.26 -4.84 23.96
N ARG A 235 -24.17 -5.49 24.41
CA ARG A 235 -22.81 -5.29 23.83
C ARG A 235 -22.48 -6.24 22.69
N ALA A 236 -23.01 -7.46 22.68
CA ALA A 236 -22.75 -8.45 21.63
C ALA A 236 -23.63 -8.22 20.39
N ALA A 237 -24.93 -7.99 20.56
CA ALA A 237 -25.88 -7.72 19.45
C ALA A 237 -25.61 -6.39 18.70
N ARG A 238 -24.88 -5.44 19.33
CA ARG A 238 -24.47 -4.18 18.71
C ARG A 238 -23.28 -4.34 17.75
N ARG A 239 -22.51 -5.43 17.85
CA ARG A 239 -21.29 -5.64 17.05
C ARG A 239 -21.58 -6.20 15.66
N ASP A 240 -22.53 -7.14 15.56
CA ASP A 240 -22.97 -7.71 14.29
C ASP A 240 -23.68 -6.66 13.41
N SER A 241 -24.41 -5.74 14.04
CA SER A 241 -25.04 -4.62 13.33
C SER A 241 -24.04 -3.57 12.83
N VAL A 242 -22.92 -3.34 13.54
CA VAL A 242 -21.85 -2.42 13.10
C VAL A 242 -21.02 -3.01 11.95
N LEU A 243 -20.57 -4.27 12.05
CA LEU A 243 -19.81 -4.89 10.97
C LEU A 243 -20.66 -5.06 9.70
N ALA A 244 -21.91 -5.52 9.84
CA ALA A 244 -22.83 -5.64 8.70
C ALA A 244 -23.22 -4.27 8.12
N ARG A 245 -23.24 -3.20 8.92
CA ARG A 245 -23.43 -1.82 8.42
C ARG A 245 -22.18 -1.36 7.65
N LEU A 246 -20.98 -1.56 8.20
CA LEU A 246 -19.71 -1.20 7.56
C LEU A 246 -19.49 -1.96 6.25
N LEU A 247 -19.83 -3.26 6.19
CA LEU A 247 -19.77 -4.05 4.95
C LEU A 247 -20.79 -3.58 3.90
N ARG A 248 -21.99 -3.15 4.32
CA ARG A 248 -22.97 -2.54 3.41
C ARG A 248 -22.51 -1.17 2.89
N GLU A 249 -21.91 -0.36 3.75
CA GLU A 249 -21.32 0.92 3.37
C GLU A 249 -20.11 0.73 2.44
N LEU A 250 -19.29 -0.29 2.68
CA LEU A 250 -18.23 -0.72 1.79
C LEU A 250 -18.76 -1.12 0.41
N ALA A 251 -19.80 -1.95 0.36
CA ALA A 251 -20.41 -2.37 -0.90
C ALA A 251 -20.98 -1.18 -1.70
N ARG A 252 -21.50 -0.15 -1.01
CA ARG A 252 -21.92 1.12 -1.64
C ARG A 252 -20.72 1.93 -2.12
N ALA A 253 -19.67 2.06 -1.31
CA ALA A 253 -18.46 2.79 -1.67
C ALA A 253 -17.77 2.18 -2.91
N LEU A 254 -17.72 0.86 -3.01
CA LEU A 254 -17.15 0.13 -4.16
C LEU A 254 -17.93 0.35 -5.48
N ARG A 255 -19.11 1.01 -5.45
CA ARG A 255 -19.79 1.46 -6.66
C ARG A 255 -19.12 2.67 -7.30
N LEU A 256 -18.30 3.42 -6.56
CA LEU A 256 -17.53 4.54 -7.08
C LEU A 256 -16.49 4.01 -8.11
N PRO A 257 -16.50 4.52 -9.35
CA PRO A 257 -15.70 3.94 -10.44
C PRO A 257 -14.20 4.03 -10.19
N GLN A 258 -13.74 5.13 -9.57
CA GLN A 258 -12.33 5.32 -9.21
C GLN A 258 -11.91 4.39 -8.08
N LEU A 259 -12.71 4.31 -7.00
CA LEU A 259 -12.40 3.41 -5.89
C LEU A 259 -12.34 1.95 -6.36
N ARG A 260 -13.32 1.52 -7.18
CA ARG A 260 -13.37 0.17 -7.74
C ARG A 260 -12.14 -0.13 -8.59
N LEU A 261 -11.72 0.80 -9.45
CA LEU A 261 -10.54 0.63 -10.30
C LEU A 261 -9.28 0.37 -9.46
N TRP A 262 -9.02 1.24 -8.47
CA TRP A 262 -7.82 1.14 -7.64
C TRP A 262 -7.87 -0.03 -6.63
N SER A 263 -9.05 -0.39 -6.15
CA SER A 263 -9.27 -1.59 -5.32
C SER A 263 -9.00 -2.87 -6.12
N LEU A 264 -9.55 -3.00 -7.34
CA LEU A 264 -9.27 -4.15 -8.21
C LEU A 264 -7.80 -4.20 -8.60
N TRP A 265 -7.20 -3.06 -8.96
CA TRP A 265 -5.77 -2.97 -9.22
C TRP A 265 -4.95 -3.49 -8.02
N TRP A 266 -5.27 -3.04 -6.80
CA TRP A 266 -4.60 -3.52 -5.59
C TRP A 266 -4.69 -5.04 -5.47
N VAL A 267 -5.90 -5.61 -5.60
CA VAL A 267 -6.12 -7.06 -5.48
C VAL A 267 -5.29 -7.83 -6.50
N PHE A 268 -5.43 -7.51 -7.79
CA PHE A 268 -4.80 -8.25 -8.86
C PHE A 268 -3.28 -8.03 -8.93
N SER A 269 -2.83 -6.78 -8.82
CA SER A 269 -1.39 -6.47 -8.90
C SER A 269 -0.63 -6.94 -7.67
N SER A 270 -1.20 -6.85 -6.45
CA SER A 270 -0.55 -7.41 -5.27
C SER A 270 -0.45 -8.93 -5.33
N ALA A 271 -1.48 -9.62 -5.81
CA ALA A 271 -1.42 -11.07 -6.00
C ALA A 271 -0.28 -11.46 -6.95
N GLY A 272 -0.23 -10.86 -8.15
CA GLY A 272 0.83 -11.10 -9.13
C GLY A 272 2.22 -10.74 -8.62
N TYR A 273 2.36 -9.61 -7.92
CA TYR A 273 3.62 -9.17 -7.33
C TYR A 273 4.20 -10.21 -6.37
N TYR A 274 3.39 -10.72 -5.43
CA TYR A 274 3.87 -11.70 -4.46
C TYR A 274 4.12 -13.08 -5.07
N LEU A 275 3.40 -13.48 -6.13
CA LEU A 275 3.73 -14.70 -6.88
C LEU A 275 5.15 -14.62 -7.47
N ILE A 276 5.54 -13.48 -8.03
CA ILE A 276 6.91 -13.29 -8.52
C ILE A 276 7.90 -13.30 -7.36
N VAL A 277 7.67 -12.49 -6.32
CA VAL A 277 8.61 -12.33 -5.20
C VAL A 277 8.87 -13.64 -4.45
N TYR A 278 7.88 -14.50 -4.28
CA TYR A 278 8.07 -15.77 -3.55
C TYR A 278 8.88 -16.81 -4.33
N TYR A 279 8.86 -16.77 -5.66
CA TYR A 279 9.53 -17.78 -6.49
C TYR A 279 10.77 -17.27 -7.22
N VAL A 280 11.07 -15.96 -7.16
CA VAL A 280 12.19 -15.36 -7.90
C VAL A 280 13.56 -15.90 -7.48
N HIS A 281 13.79 -16.13 -6.19
CA HIS A 281 15.06 -16.69 -5.71
C HIS A 281 15.27 -18.13 -6.22
N ILE A 282 14.19 -18.90 -6.39
CA ILE A 282 14.24 -20.24 -6.98
C ILE A 282 14.50 -20.14 -8.48
N LEU A 283 13.86 -19.19 -9.18
CA LEU A 283 14.13 -18.95 -10.59
C LEU A 283 15.60 -18.59 -10.83
N TRP A 284 16.18 -17.72 -10.01
CA TRP A 284 17.60 -17.35 -10.11
C TRP A 284 18.52 -18.56 -9.97
N ASN A 285 18.19 -19.48 -9.06
CA ASN A 285 18.94 -20.73 -8.93
C ASN A 285 18.74 -21.69 -10.12
N VAL A 286 17.64 -21.60 -10.87
CA VAL A 286 17.48 -22.34 -12.14
C VAL A 286 18.35 -21.76 -13.23
N VAL A 287 18.35 -20.43 -13.37
CA VAL A 287 19.13 -19.72 -14.40
C VAL A 287 20.62 -19.82 -14.12
N HIS A 288 21.02 -19.73 -12.85
CA HIS A 288 22.40 -19.90 -12.41
C HIS A 288 22.46 -20.81 -11.18
N PRO A 289 22.58 -22.14 -11.39
CA PRO A 289 22.72 -23.09 -10.30
C PRO A 289 23.90 -22.75 -9.40
N THR A 290 23.65 -22.79 -8.09
CA THR A 290 24.67 -22.43 -7.08
C THR A 290 25.73 -23.53 -6.98
N ALA A 291 26.68 -23.57 -7.92
CA ALA A 291 27.88 -24.42 -7.83
C ALA A 291 28.96 -23.75 -6.96
N ASP A 292 29.10 -22.42 -7.07
CA ASP A 292 30.01 -21.60 -6.25
C ASP A 292 29.24 -20.50 -5.52
N SER A 293 29.24 -20.57 -4.19
CA SER A 293 28.56 -19.60 -3.32
C SER A 293 29.10 -18.16 -3.47
N SER A 294 30.36 -18.00 -3.89
CA SER A 294 31.00 -16.67 -4.09
C SER A 294 30.50 -15.89 -5.31
N ARG A 295 29.76 -16.54 -6.23
CA ARG A 295 29.28 -15.91 -7.48
C ARG A 295 27.80 -15.53 -7.44
N VAL A 296 27.12 -15.73 -6.31
CA VAL A 296 25.70 -15.41 -6.15
C VAL A 296 25.52 -13.93 -5.75
N TYR A 297 24.76 -13.17 -6.55
CA TYR A 297 24.51 -11.73 -6.36
C TYR A 297 23.08 -11.39 -5.91
N ASN A 298 22.37 -12.36 -5.32
CA ASN A 298 20.98 -12.20 -4.88
C ASN A 298 20.79 -11.02 -3.91
N GLY A 299 21.69 -10.85 -2.94
CA GLY A 299 21.65 -9.73 -2.00
C GLY A 299 21.81 -8.38 -2.70
N GLY A 300 22.68 -8.31 -3.71
CA GLY A 300 22.82 -7.12 -4.57
C GLY A 300 21.54 -6.79 -5.33
N ALA A 301 20.88 -7.78 -5.93
CA ALA A 301 19.61 -7.59 -6.63
C ALA A 301 18.48 -7.16 -5.70
N ASP A 302 18.39 -7.75 -4.50
CA ASP A 302 17.40 -7.36 -3.48
C ASP A 302 17.64 -5.93 -2.95
N ALA A 303 18.91 -5.54 -2.74
CA ALA A 303 19.27 -4.18 -2.35
C ALA A 303 18.93 -3.17 -3.45
N ALA A 304 19.32 -3.44 -4.69
CA ALA A 304 19.03 -2.58 -5.84
C ALA A 304 17.52 -2.42 -6.07
N SER A 305 16.76 -3.51 -5.95
CA SER A 305 15.31 -3.49 -6.12
C SER A 305 14.60 -2.74 -4.97
N THR A 306 15.15 -2.80 -3.75
CA THR A 306 14.65 -2.03 -2.59
C THR A 306 14.92 -0.54 -2.78
N LEU A 307 16.13 -0.16 -3.22
CA LEU A 307 16.51 1.22 -3.49
C LEU A 307 15.68 1.82 -4.62
N LEU A 308 15.56 1.11 -5.76
CA LEU A 308 14.74 1.57 -6.88
C LEU A 308 13.28 1.70 -6.47
N GLY A 309 12.74 0.74 -5.70
CA GLY A 309 11.38 0.81 -5.18
C GLY A 309 11.12 2.03 -4.28
N ALA A 310 12.11 2.44 -3.49
CA ALA A 310 12.03 3.66 -2.69
C ALA A 310 12.03 4.92 -3.57
N ILE A 311 12.92 4.98 -4.57
CA ILE A 311 13.00 6.09 -5.53
C ILE A 311 11.67 6.23 -6.29
N THR A 312 11.17 5.15 -6.90
CA THR A 312 9.93 5.20 -7.69
C THR A 312 8.70 5.52 -6.84
N SER A 313 8.62 5.00 -5.61
CA SER A 313 7.56 5.38 -4.66
C SER A 313 7.58 6.86 -4.31
N PHE A 314 8.77 7.44 -4.11
CA PHE A 314 8.93 8.86 -3.84
C PHE A 314 8.55 9.70 -5.07
N SER A 315 9.04 9.34 -6.25
CA SER A 315 8.72 10.00 -7.52
C SER A 315 7.21 10.03 -7.80
N ALA A 316 6.48 8.98 -7.44
CA ALA A 316 5.03 8.90 -7.61
C ALA A 316 4.26 10.05 -6.90
N GLY A 317 4.79 10.57 -5.80
CA GLY A 317 4.21 11.69 -5.05
C GLY A 317 4.25 13.03 -5.80
N PHE A 318 5.12 13.17 -6.82
CA PHE A 318 5.26 14.39 -7.61
C PHE A 318 4.44 14.36 -8.90
N VAL A 319 3.83 13.22 -9.25
CA VAL A 319 3.08 13.05 -10.49
C VAL A 319 1.70 13.69 -10.38
N LYS A 320 1.56 14.89 -10.97
CA LYS A 320 0.31 15.65 -11.05
C LYS A 320 -0.41 15.35 -12.37
N ILE A 321 -1.17 14.26 -12.41
CA ILE A 321 -1.98 13.88 -13.57
C ILE A 321 -3.47 13.89 -13.18
N ARG A 322 -4.34 14.17 -14.16
CA ARG A 322 -5.79 13.95 -14.02
C ARG A 322 -6.09 12.45 -13.95
N TRP A 323 -5.89 11.86 -12.77
CA TRP A 323 -6.04 10.43 -12.50
C TRP A 323 -7.42 9.90 -12.91
N ALA A 324 -8.46 10.73 -12.85
CA ALA A 324 -9.80 10.36 -13.31
C ALA A 324 -9.84 9.88 -14.78
N LEU A 325 -9.02 10.51 -15.64
CA LEU A 325 -8.96 10.24 -17.08
C LEU A 325 -7.85 9.25 -17.42
N TRP A 326 -6.66 9.45 -16.85
CA TRP A 326 -5.44 8.76 -17.27
C TRP A 326 -5.12 7.49 -16.47
N ALA A 327 -5.76 7.25 -15.32
CA ALA A 327 -5.42 6.11 -14.46
C ALA A 327 -5.45 4.77 -15.20
N LYS A 328 -6.49 4.52 -16.02
CA LYS A 328 -6.62 3.25 -16.76
C LYS A 328 -5.47 3.04 -17.75
N LEU A 329 -5.07 4.10 -18.46
CA LEU A 329 -3.96 4.03 -19.41
C LEU A 329 -2.63 3.83 -18.69
N VAL A 330 -2.38 4.59 -17.61
CA VAL A 330 -1.16 4.45 -16.80
C VAL A 330 -1.05 3.04 -16.21
N ILE A 331 -2.14 2.52 -15.63
CA ILE A 331 -2.20 1.15 -15.12
C ILE A 331 -1.93 0.15 -16.24
N ALA A 332 -2.54 0.31 -17.42
CA ALA A 332 -2.30 -0.56 -18.56
C ALA A 332 -0.81 -0.56 -18.97
N VAL A 333 -0.21 0.61 -19.17
CA VAL A 333 1.20 0.73 -19.58
C VAL A 333 2.13 0.08 -18.56
N VAL A 334 1.96 0.38 -17.27
CA VAL A 334 2.78 -0.23 -16.22
C VAL A 334 2.60 -1.75 -16.17
N THR A 335 1.36 -2.23 -16.33
CA THR A 335 1.07 -3.67 -16.36
C THR A 335 1.68 -4.36 -17.58
N ALA A 336 1.71 -3.70 -18.74
CA ALA A 336 2.39 -4.19 -19.94
C ALA A 336 3.90 -4.32 -19.73
N VAL A 337 4.51 -3.30 -19.12
CA VAL A 337 5.93 -3.34 -18.75
C VAL A 337 6.19 -4.50 -17.78
N GLN A 338 5.34 -4.70 -16.78
CA GLN A 338 5.46 -5.83 -15.87
C GLN A 338 5.32 -7.19 -16.59
N ALA A 339 4.36 -7.34 -17.51
CA ALA A 339 4.19 -8.56 -18.30
C ALA A 339 5.45 -8.89 -19.12
N GLY A 340 6.02 -7.88 -19.79
CA GLY A 340 7.24 -8.01 -20.57
C GLY A 340 8.48 -8.32 -19.71
N LEU A 341 8.61 -7.72 -18.53
CA LEU A 341 9.71 -8.01 -17.60
C LEU A 341 9.61 -9.44 -17.04
N VAL A 342 8.41 -9.92 -16.72
CA VAL A 342 8.20 -11.31 -16.28
C VAL A 342 8.48 -12.29 -17.42
N PHE A 343 8.08 -11.96 -18.66
CA PHE A 343 8.45 -12.75 -19.83
C PHE A 343 9.96 -12.79 -20.07
N LEU A 344 10.65 -11.67 -19.86
CA LEU A 344 12.11 -11.60 -19.95
C LEU A 344 12.79 -12.49 -18.89
N MET A 345 12.27 -12.51 -17.65
CA MET A 345 12.75 -13.41 -16.60
C MET A 345 12.55 -14.89 -16.95
N TYR A 346 11.49 -15.23 -17.67
CA TYR A 346 11.25 -16.59 -18.17
C TYR A 346 12.19 -16.99 -19.33
N SER A 347 12.42 -16.09 -20.28
CA SER A 347 13.10 -16.40 -21.55
C SER A 347 14.62 -16.25 -21.51
N THR A 348 15.16 -15.50 -20.54
CA THR A 348 16.61 -15.24 -20.45
C THR A 348 17.37 -16.41 -19.82
N SER A 349 18.56 -16.71 -20.34
CA SER A 349 19.55 -17.56 -19.68
C SER A 349 20.62 -16.76 -18.91
N SER A 350 20.61 -15.43 -19.03
CA SER A 350 21.54 -14.54 -18.31
C SER A 350 20.96 -14.11 -16.98
N ILE A 351 21.68 -14.43 -15.89
CA ILE A 351 21.30 -14.04 -14.53
C ILE A 351 21.25 -12.51 -14.34
N TRP A 352 22.15 -11.77 -15.00
CA TRP A 352 22.19 -10.30 -14.91
C TRP A 352 20.94 -9.66 -15.54
N LEU A 353 20.48 -10.17 -16.68
CA LEU A 353 19.22 -9.73 -17.27
C LEU A 353 18.03 -10.11 -16.38
N CYS A 354 18.06 -11.30 -15.75
CA CYS A 354 17.02 -11.71 -14.81
C CYS A 354 16.96 -10.82 -13.56
N TYR A 355 18.12 -10.45 -12.99
CA TYR A 355 18.22 -9.50 -11.87
C TYR A 355 17.71 -8.11 -12.28
N GLY A 356 18.16 -7.58 -13.41
CA GLY A 356 17.71 -6.29 -13.93
C GLY A 356 16.19 -6.27 -14.15
N ALA A 357 15.64 -7.33 -14.74
CA ALA A 357 14.21 -7.46 -14.96
C ALA A 357 13.42 -7.48 -13.64
N PHE A 358 13.88 -8.22 -12.64
CA PHE A 358 13.26 -8.23 -11.30
C PHE A 358 13.31 -6.85 -10.61
N VAL A 359 14.46 -6.18 -10.66
CA VAL A 359 14.66 -4.83 -10.10
C VAL A 359 13.66 -3.86 -10.71
N LEU A 360 13.55 -3.83 -12.05
CA LEU A 360 12.60 -2.98 -12.77
C LEU A 360 11.14 -3.36 -12.48
N PHE A 361 10.83 -4.66 -12.40
CA PHE A 361 9.49 -5.16 -12.10
C PHE A 361 9.01 -4.69 -10.71
N ARG A 362 9.90 -4.80 -9.71
CA ARG A 362 9.63 -4.32 -8.36
C ARG A 362 9.49 -2.81 -8.33
N GLY A 363 10.35 -2.07 -9.03
CA GLY A 363 10.28 -0.62 -9.16
C GLY A 363 8.96 -0.13 -9.76
N ALA A 364 8.50 -0.78 -10.84
CA ALA A 364 7.24 -0.48 -11.52
C ALA A 364 6.01 -0.73 -10.63
N TYR A 365 6.00 -1.81 -9.86
CA TYR A 365 4.95 -2.06 -8.87
C TYR A 365 4.94 -0.99 -7.77
N GLN A 366 6.11 -0.69 -7.19
CA GLN A 366 6.24 0.26 -6.09
C GLN A 366 5.84 1.69 -6.49
N PHE A 367 6.03 2.07 -7.75
CA PHE A 367 5.56 3.36 -8.28
C PHE A 367 4.04 3.55 -8.12
N LEU A 368 3.24 2.53 -8.42
CA LEU A 368 1.78 2.64 -8.38
C LEU A 368 1.18 2.54 -6.97
N VAL A 369 1.89 1.93 -6.01
CA VAL A 369 1.38 1.68 -4.66
C VAL A 369 1.00 2.99 -3.92
N PRO A 370 1.84 4.04 -3.86
CA PRO A 370 1.46 5.32 -3.24
C PRO A 370 0.27 6.00 -3.93
N ILE A 371 0.22 5.94 -5.27
CA ILE A 371 -0.88 6.51 -6.04
C ILE A 371 -2.19 5.80 -5.70
N ALA A 372 -2.20 4.47 -5.74
CA ALA A 372 -3.36 3.67 -5.36
C ALA A 372 -3.80 3.94 -3.92
N THR A 373 -2.83 4.04 -3.00
CA THR A 373 -3.10 4.36 -1.60
C THR A 373 -3.81 5.71 -1.47
N PHE A 374 -3.30 6.74 -2.15
CA PHE A 374 -3.90 8.07 -2.16
C PHE A 374 -5.29 8.09 -2.79
N GLN A 375 -5.48 7.43 -3.94
CA GLN A 375 -6.76 7.40 -4.66
C GLN A 375 -7.86 6.65 -3.88
N ILE A 376 -7.49 5.55 -3.23
CA ILE A 376 -8.39 4.81 -2.33
C ILE A 376 -8.72 5.68 -1.11
N ALA A 377 -7.71 6.26 -0.47
CA ALA A 377 -7.91 7.03 0.77
C ALA A 377 -8.74 8.31 0.56
N SER A 378 -8.53 9.01 -0.56
CA SER A 378 -9.27 10.24 -0.90
C SER A 378 -10.74 9.99 -1.26
N SER A 379 -11.08 8.77 -1.71
CA SER A 379 -12.45 8.38 -2.08
C SER A 379 -13.28 7.87 -0.88
N LEU A 380 -12.71 7.83 0.32
CA LEU A 380 -13.30 7.17 1.50
C LEU A 380 -13.29 8.07 2.73
N SER A 381 -14.31 7.89 3.58
CA SER A 381 -14.30 8.41 4.95
C SER A 381 -13.21 7.72 5.78
N GLN A 382 -12.74 8.39 6.84
CA GLN A 382 -11.59 7.92 7.62
C GLN A 382 -11.77 6.50 8.20
N GLU A 383 -12.99 6.12 8.59
CA GLU A 383 -13.29 4.81 9.19
C GLU A 383 -13.30 3.67 8.16
N LEU A 384 -13.70 3.94 6.90
CA LEU A 384 -13.75 2.95 5.82
C LEU A 384 -12.38 2.68 5.17
N ARG A 385 -11.41 3.58 5.32
CA ARG A 385 -10.06 3.44 4.72
C ARG A 385 -9.36 2.16 5.15
N ALA A 386 -9.24 1.95 6.47
CA ALA A 386 -8.54 0.78 7.01
C ALA A 386 -9.24 -0.53 6.61
N LEU A 387 -10.58 -0.53 6.59
CA LEU A 387 -11.37 -1.68 6.18
C LEU A 387 -11.13 -2.03 4.70
N VAL A 388 -11.14 -1.04 3.80
CA VAL A 388 -10.90 -1.26 2.36
C VAL A 388 -9.50 -1.82 2.10
N PHE A 389 -8.46 -1.27 2.73
CA PHE A 389 -7.11 -1.82 2.59
C PHE A 389 -7.00 -3.26 3.14
N GLY A 390 -7.67 -3.54 4.27
CA GLY A 390 -7.74 -4.88 4.83
C GLY A 390 -8.43 -5.88 3.89
N VAL A 391 -9.62 -5.55 3.38
CA VAL A 391 -10.37 -6.39 2.44
C VAL A 391 -9.60 -6.59 1.14
N ASN A 392 -9.03 -5.54 0.55
CA ASN A 392 -8.23 -5.66 -0.67
C ASN A 392 -7.02 -6.57 -0.45
N THR A 393 -6.33 -6.45 0.69
CA THR A 393 -5.16 -7.29 1.01
C THR A 393 -5.57 -8.75 1.26
N PHE A 394 -6.71 -8.98 1.92
CA PHE A 394 -7.29 -10.30 2.10
C PHE A 394 -7.65 -10.94 0.76
N LEU A 395 -8.38 -10.22 -0.11
CA LEU A 395 -8.74 -10.70 -1.45
C LEU A 395 -7.51 -10.96 -2.33
N ALA A 396 -6.48 -10.10 -2.27
CA ALA A 396 -5.21 -10.33 -2.96
C ALA A 396 -4.56 -11.64 -2.47
N THR A 397 -4.61 -11.90 -1.17
CA THR A 397 -4.06 -13.09 -0.55
C THR A 397 -4.84 -14.34 -0.95
N VAL A 398 -6.17 -14.28 -0.99
CA VAL A 398 -7.03 -15.35 -1.50
C VAL A 398 -6.67 -15.66 -2.96
N LEU A 399 -6.64 -14.64 -3.82
CA LEU A 399 -6.34 -14.82 -5.25
C LEU A 399 -4.95 -15.44 -5.47
N LYS A 400 -3.91 -14.88 -4.83
CA LYS A 400 -2.56 -15.45 -4.86
C LYS A 400 -2.56 -16.91 -4.41
N THR A 401 -3.25 -17.20 -3.31
CA THR A 401 -3.31 -18.55 -2.76
C THR A 401 -3.97 -19.54 -3.71
N VAL A 402 -5.08 -19.15 -4.34
CA VAL A 402 -5.76 -19.97 -5.36
C VAL A 402 -4.80 -20.27 -6.52
N ILE A 403 -4.08 -19.25 -7.02
CA ILE A 403 -3.09 -19.44 -8.08
C ILE A 403 -1.97 -20.38 -7.62
N THR A 404 -1.44 -20.20 -6.41
CA THR A 404 -0.40 -21.06 -5.83
C THR A 404 -0.87 -22.53 -5.73
N VAL A 405 -2.10 -22.79 -5.26
CA VAL A 405 -2.65 -24.16 -5.18
C VAL A 405 -2.73 -24.80 -6.56
N ILE A 406 -3.21 -24.06 -7.56
CA ILE A 406 -3.41 -24.59 -8.91
C ILE A 406 -2.07 -24.81 -9.62
N VAL A 407 -1.18 -23.81 -9.58
CA VAL A 407 0.01 -23.73 -10.43
C VAL A 407 1.23 -24.37 -9.78
N SER A 408 1.48 -24.06 -8.50
CA SER A 408 2.75 -24.38 -7.84
C SER A 408 2.67 -25.59 -6.93
N ASP A 409 1.53 -25.86 -6.28
CA ASP A 409 1.42 -26.95 -5.32
C ASP A 409 1.53 -28.33 -5.98
N LYS A 410 2.16 -29.28 -5.28
CA LYS A 410 2.20 -30.68 -5.71
C LYS A 410 0.82 -31.34 -5.86
N ARG A 411 -0.22 -30.84 -5.17
CA ARG A 411 -1.62 -31.32 -5.29
C ARG A 411 -2.36 -30.70 -6.47
N GLY A 412 -1.86 -29.59 -7.01
CA GLY A 412 -2.34 -28.98 -8.24
C GLY A 412 -1.56 -29.50 -9.44
N LEU A 413 -1.10 -28.58 -10.29
CA LEU A 413 -0.28 -28.91 -11.46
C LEU A 413 1.19 -29.22 -11.11
N GLY A 414 1.67 -28.76 -9.95
CA GLY A 414 3.05 -29.00 -9.51
C GLY A 414 4.12 -28.52 -10.50
N LEU A 415 3.88 -27.38 -11.17
CA LEU A 415 4.73 -26.95 -12.28
C LEU A 415 6.13 -26.54 -11.82
N PRO A 416 7.17 -26.75 -12.66
CA PRO A 416 8.50 -26.22 -12.41
C PRO A 416 8.49 -24.68 -12.54
N VAL A 417 9.39 -24.01 -11.81
CA VAL A 417 9.41 -22.54 -11.68
C VAL A 417 9.39 -21.79 -13.04
N PRO A 418 10.15 -22.18 -14.07
CA PRO A 418 10.09 -21.49 -15.37
C PRO A 418 8.68 -21.48 -15.97
N SER A 419 7.98 -22.61 -15.94
CA SER A 419 6.59 -22.69 -16.41
C SER A 419 5.63 -21.84 -15.58
N GLN A 420 5.89 -21.70 -14.27
CA GLN A 420 5.12 -20.78 -13.43
C GLN A 420 5.31 -19.32 -13.87
N PHE A 421 6.54 -18.90 -14.17
CA PHE A 421 6.83 -17.54 -14.64
C PHE A 421 6.20 -17.23 -16.00
N LEU A 422 6.11 -18.22 -16.90
CA LEU A 422 5.33 -18.06 -18.12
C LEU A 422 3.84 -17.81 -17.82
N ILE A 423 3.23 -18.58 -16.92
CA ILE A 423 1.84 -18.39 -16.50
C ILE A 423 1.66 -17.00 -15.85
N TYR A 424 2.61 -16.57 -15.01
CA TYR A 424 2.57 -15.26 -14.36
C TYR A 424 2.71 -14.12 -15.39
N SER A 425 3.52 -14.29 -16.43
CA SER A 425 3.59 -13.33 -17.54
C SER A 425 2.25 -13.23 -18.28
N VAL A 426 1.63 -14.38 -18.60
CA VAL A 426 0.30 -14.43 -19.22
C VAL A 426 -0.76 -13.78 -18.32
N TYR A 427 -0.69 -14.00 -17.01
CA TYR A 427 -1.57 -13.34 -16.03
C TYR A 427 -1.48 -11.81 -16.12
N PHE A 428 -0.26 -11.24 -16.13
CA PHE A 428 -0.08 -9.79 -16.31
C PHE A 428 -0.51 -9.32 -17.70
N LEU A 429 -0.30 -10.11 -18.75
CA LEU A 429 -0.75 -9.80 -20.10
C LEU A 429 -2.28 -9.69 -20.18
N VAL A 430 -3.01 -10.62 -19.58
CA VAL A 430 -4.49 -10.58 -19.51
C VAL A 430 -4.96 -9.33 -18.76
N LEU A 431 -4.32 -8.99 -17.63
CA LEU A 431 -4.62 -7.75 -16.91
C LEU A 431 -4.35 -6.51 -17.77
N PHE A 432 -3.23 -6.47 -18.49
CA PHE A 432 -2.92 -5.39 -19.42
C PHE A 432 -4.02 -5.23 -20.47
N VAL A 433 -4.42 -6.30 -21.15
CA VAL A 433 -5.47 -6.26 -22.17
C VAL A 433 -6.79 -5.73 -21.58
N ALA A 434 -7.16 -6.18 -20.39
CA ALA A 434 -8.37 -5.71 -19.70
C ALA A 434 -8.31 -4.20 -19.38
N TYR A 435 -7.20 -3.70 -18.83
CA TYR A 435 -7.04 -2.28 -18.52
C TYR A 435 -6.93 -1.41 -19.78
N PHE A 436 -6.24 -1.89 -20.81
CA PHE A 436 -6.10 -1.22 -22.09
C PHE A 436 -7.47 -1.06 -22.77
N PHE A 437 -8.25 -2.13 -22.86
CA PHE A 437 -9.60 -2.07 -23.41
C PHE A 437 -10.51 -1.12 -22.59
N ALA A 438 -10.43 -1.17 -21.26
CA ALA A 438 -11.16 -0.24 -20.39
C ALA A 438 -10.73 1.22 -20.57
N ALA A 439 -9.47 1.48 -20.92
CA ALA A 439 -8.95 2.81 -21.23
C ALA A 439 -9.44 3.30 -22.60
N VAL A 440 -9.37 2.46 -23.64
CA VAL A 440 -9.88 2.78 -24.99
C VAL A 440 -11.36 3.09 -24.95
N LEU A 441 -12.18 2.26 -24.27
CA LEU A 441 -13.61 2.51 -24.11
C LEU A 441 -13.90 3.83 -23.38
N ALA A 442 -13.08 4.19 -22.37
CA ALA A 442 -13.24 5.45 -21.65
C ALA A 442 -12.90 6.65 -22.55
N GLY A 443 -11.82 6.55 -23.33
CA GLY A 443 -11.44 7.55 -24.32
C GLY A 443 -12.52 7.75 -25.37
N LEU A 444 -13.02 6.67 -25.97
CA LEU A 444 -14.08 6.73 -26.98
C LEU A 444 -15.37 7.37 -26.44
N ARG A 445 -15.77 7.06 -25.21
CA ARG A 445 -16.94 7.70 -24.55
C ARG A 445 -16.71 9.20 -24.36
N HIS A 446 -15.50 9.59 -23.96
CA HIS A 446 -15.14 11.00 -23.79
C HIS A 446 -15.17 11.77 -25.11
N PHE A 447 -14.62 11.20 -26.19
CA PHE A 447 -14.70 11.80 -27.54
C PHE A 447 -16.14 11.88 -28.07
N ARG A 448 -16.98 10.88 -27.80
CA ARG A 448 -18.41 10.92 -28.18
C ARG A 448 -19.17 12.01 -27.43
N GLN A 449 -18.98 12.15 -26.12
CA GLN A 449 -19.59 13.22 -25.31
C GLN A 449 -19.09 14.61 -25.74
N GLY A 450 -17.78 14.73 -26.01
CA GLY A 450 -17.17 15.95 -26.54
C GLY A 450 -17.62 16.31 -27.97
N ARG A 451 -18.23 15.38 -28.72
CA ARG A 451 -18.89 15.65 -30.03
C ARG A 451 -20.35 16.07 -29.90
N HIS A 452 -21.05 15.70 -28.83
CA HIS A 452 -22.43 16.13 -28.59
C HIS A 452 -22.53 17.53 -27.95
N GLN A 453 -21.54 17.92 -27.15
CA GLN A 453 -21.47 19.25 -26.54
C GLN A 453 -21.32 20.43 -27.53
N PRO A 454 -20.54 20.35 -28.63
CA PRO A 454 -20.49 21.41 -29.64
C PRO A 454 -21.80 21.55 -30.43
N LEU A 455 -22.62 20.50 -30.53
CA LEU A 455 -23.94 20.57 -31.14
C LEU A 455 -24.94 21.33 -30.25
N ALA A 456 -24.90 21.10 -28.93
CA ALA A 456 -25.73 21.84 -27.97
C ALA A 456 -25.36 23.32 -27.89
N LEU A 457 -24.07 23.67 -27.91
CA LEU A 457 -23.61 25.06 -27.92
C LEU A 457 -23.97 25.78 -29.24
N ALA A 458 -23.91 25.09 -30.38
CA ALA A 458 -24.34 25.63 -31.67
C ALA A 458 -25.86 25.83 -31.74
N GLN A 459 -26.64 25.00 -31.03
CA GLN A 459 -28.10 25.12 -30.94
C GLN A 459 -28.51 26.24 -29.97
N GLU A 460 -27.79 26.42 -28.86
CA GLU A 460 -27.91 27.57 -27.96
C GLU A 460 -27.42 28.88 -28.56
N LEU A 461 -26.52 28.89 -29.55
CA LEU A 461 -26.15 30.10 -30.29
C LEU A 461 -27.16 30.43 -31.40
N ARG A 462 -27.88 29.43 -31.93
CA ARG A 462 -28.98 29.64 -32.90
C ARG A 462 -30.27 30.12 -32.25
N SER A 463 -30.58 29.69 -31.02
CA SER A 463 -31.79 30.09 -30.29
C SER A 463 -31.91 31.61 -30.03
N PRO A 464 -30.90 32.31 -29.48
CA PRO A 464 -30.97 33.75 -29.20
C PRO A 464 -30.84 34.60 -30.48
N ALA A 465 -30.29 34.05 -31.56
CA ALA A 465 -30.26 34.71 -32.87
C ALA A 465 -31.64 34.70 -33.54
N HIS A 466 -32.40 33.61 -33.40
CA HIS A 466 -33.76 33.53 -33.93
C HIS A 466 -34.78 34.33 -33.10
N GLU A 467 -34.56 34.43 -31.78
CA GLU A 467 -35.41 35.19 -30.87
C GLU A 467 -35.22 36.71 -31.04
N LYS A 468 -33.98 37.18 -31.26
CA LYS A 468 -33.70 38.60 -31.60
C LYS A 468 -34.17 39.00 -33.00
N ALA A 469 -34.17 38.08 -33.96
CA ALA A 469 -34.70 38.35 -35.30
C ALA A 469 -36.24 38.43 -35.33
N GLY A 470 -36.93 37.62 -34.51
CA GLY A 470 -38.38 37.68 -34.37
C GLY A 470 -38.90 38.94 -33.64
N GLN A 471 -38.16 39.42 -32.64
CA GLN A 471 -38.51 40.63 -31.89
C GLN A 471 -38.20 41.93 -32.65
N ALA A 472 -37.21 41.93 -33.56
CA ALA A 472 -36.92 43.09 -34.40
C ALA A 472 -37.95 43.30 -35.53
N LEU A 473 -38.56 42.22 -36.05
CA LEU A 473 -39.61 42.33 -37.07
C LEU A 473 -40.99 42.72 -36.50
N SER A 474 -41.29 42.42 -35.23
CA SER A 474 -42.54 42.84 -34.60
C SER A 474 -42.50 44.28 -34.06
N ALA A 475 -41.31 44.83 -33.78
CA ALA A 475 -41.15 46.19 -33.28
C ALA A 475 -41.18 47.29 -34.36
N GLN A 476 -41.11 46.93 -35.66
CA GLN A 476 -41.15 47.90 -36.77
C GLN A 476 -42.55 48.15 -37.35
N ALA A 477 -43.59 47.47 -36.87
CA ALA A 477 -44.93 47.55 -37.45
C ALA A 477 -45.93 48.46 -36.69
N GLY A 478 -45.50 49.26 -35.69
CA GLY A 478 -46.45 50.06 -34.92
C GLY A 478 -45.84 51.29 -34.26
N ALA A 479 -45.85 52.42 -34.97
CA ALA A 479 -45.81 53.74 -34.35
C ALA A 479 -46.58 54.76 -35.21
N PRO A 480 -47.63 55.41 -34.67
CA PRO A 480 -48.00 56.77 -35.06
C PRO A 480 -47.31 57.77 -34.11
N GLY A 481 -47.09 58.98 -34.63
CA GLY A 481 -46.20 59.97 -34.05
C GLY A 481 -46.82 60.99 -33.08
N ASP A 482 -45.90 61.87 -32.68
CA ASP A 482 -46.02 63.21 -32.12
C ASP A 482 -46.55 63.43 -30.69
N GLY A 483 -45.73 64.17 -29.93
CA GLY A 483 -46.26 65.33 -29.21
C GLY A 483 -45.79 65.57 -27.77
N ALA A 484 -44.61 66.18 -27.66
CA ALA A 484 -44.33 67.32 -26.77
C ALA A 484 -44.13 67.17 -25.24
N ARG A 485 -43.23 68.07 -24.79
CA ARG A 485 -43.10 68.74 -23.48
C ARG A 485 -42.27 68.10 -22.35
N ALA A 486 -41.06 68.66 -22.26
CA ALA A 486 -40.65 69.61 -21.21
C ALA A 486 -40.06 69.08 -19.89
N SER A 487 -38.83 69.57 -19.67
CA SER A 487 -38.35 70.27 -18.48
C SER A 487 -37.65 69.49 -17.35
N ARG A 488 -36.48 70.08 -17.03
CA ARG A 488 -35.76 70.21 -15.75
C ARG A 488 -34.61 69.22 -15.53
N GLU A 489 -33.37 69.70 -15.69
CA GLU A 489 -32.52 70.33 -14.65
C GLU A 489 -31.89 69.26 -13.74
N ARG A 490 -30.61 69.25 -13.37
CA ARG A 490 -29.44 70.12 -13.59
C ARG A 490 -28.28 69.41 -12.83
N CYS A 491 -27.04 69.46 -13.36
CA CYS A 491 -25.75 69.34 -12.63
C CYS A 491 -25.46 68.06 -11.81
N GLN A 492 -24.25 67.55 -11.66
CA GLN A 492 -22.89 67.97 -12.00
C GLN A 492 -21.98 66.75 -11.81
N LEU A 493 -21.01 66.59 -12.73
CA LEU A 493 -19.73 65.90 -12.52
C LEU A 493 -18.90 66.64 -11.44
N PRO A 494 -17.90 66.02 -10.78
CA PRO A 494 -16.55 65.80 -11.35
C PRO A 494 -16.03 64.36 -11.14
N GLU A 495 -15.23 63.78 -12.05
CA GLU A 495 -13.74 63.87 -12.16
C GLU A 495 -13.01 63.40 -10.89
N THR A 496 -11.92 62.62 -10.87
CA THR A 496 -10.98 62.10 -11.88
C THR A 496 -10.01 61.13 -11.17
N ARG A 497 -9.43 60.20 -11.95
CA ARG A 497 -8.05 59.67 -11.91
C ARG A 497 -7.35 59.42 -10.55
N ALA A 498 -6.93 58.17 -10.33
CA ALA A 498 -5.58 57.70 -10.66
C ALA A 498 -5.56 56.17 -10.67
#